data_AF-A0AAD6VY48-F1
#
_entry.id   AF-A0AAD6VY48-F1
#
_cell.length_a   1.000
_cell.length_b   1.000
_cell.length_c   1.000
_cell.angle_alpha   90.00
_cell.angle_beta   90.00
_cell.angle_gamma   90.00
#
_symmetry.space_group_name_H-M   'P 1'
#
loop_
_entity.id
_entity.type
_entity.pdbx_description
1 polymer ?
#
loop_
_entity_poly.entity_id
_entity_poly.type
_entity_poly.pdbx_seq_one_letter_code
_entity_poly.pdbx_strand_id
1 'polypeptide(L)' 'MGRKMASSYRELEARKNRSKQSEKIYMDMALQEELQKRGQKPKLREDEIDCPPRKPVFKRRPERKR' A
#
# COMPACT_ATOMS: atom_id res chain seq x y z
N MET A 1 -2.47 22.01 34.32
CA MET A 1 -2.58 22.11 32.85
C MET A 1 -1.80 21.03 32.08
N GLY A 2 -0.57 20.64 32.47
CA GLY A 2 0.27 19.72 31.67
C GLY A 2 -0.24 18.28 31.46
N ARG A 3 -0.93 17.68 32.43
CA ARG A 3 -1.43 16.28 32.31
C ARG A 3 -2.50 16.10 31.22
N LYS A 4 -3.38 17.10 31.03
CA LYS A 4 -4.44 17.09 30.00
C LYS A 4 -3.85 17.21 28.58
N MET A 5 -2.82 18.03 28.41
CA MET A 5 -2.11 18.18 27.13
C MET A 5 -1.38 16.88 26.75
N ALA A 6 -0.64 16.27 27.67
CA ALA A 6 0.06 15.01 27.40
C ALA A 6 -0.89 13.88 26.96
N SER A 7 -2.05 13.77 27.62
CA SER A 7 -3.11 12.83 27.23
C SER A 7 -3.65 13.12 25.82
N SER A 8 -3.89 14.38 25.50
CA SER A 8 -4.37 14.80 24.19
C SER A 8 -3.39 14.49 23.06
N TYR A 9 -2.09 14.74 23.25
CA TYR A 9 -1.06 14.38 22.27
C TYR A 9 -0.97 12.87 22.04
N ARG A 10 -0.99 12.08 23.12
CA ARG A 10 -0.98 10.61 23.01
C ARG A 10 -2.20 10.08 22.25
N GLU A 11 -3.37 10.65 22.50
CA GLU A 11 -4.59 10.28 21.80
C GLU A 11 -4.54 10.66 20.33
N LEU A 12 -4.00 11.85 20.01
CA LEU A 12 -3.81 12.30 18.65
C LEU A 12 -2.85 11.41 17.87
N GLU A 13 -1.73 10.99 18.47
CA GLU A 13 -0.82 10.02 17.88
C GLU A 13 -1.51 8.67 17.65
N ALA A 14 -2.27 8.18 18.63
CA ALA A 14 -3.02 6.92 18.48
C ALA A 14 -4.01 6.99 17.31
N ARG A 15 -4.72 8.11 17.13
CA ARG A 15 -5.63 8.34 15.98
C ARG A 15 -4.88 8.36 14.66
N LYS A 16 -3.75 9.06 14.58
CA LYS A 16 -2.89 9.09 13.39
C LYS A 16 -2.39 7.69 13.03
N ASN A 17 -1.95 6.91 14.01
CA ASN A 17 -1.46 5.56 13.79
C ASN A 17 -2.56 4.63 13.28
N ARG A 18 -3.76 4.69 13.88
CA ARG A 18 -4.92 3.92 13.38
C ARG A 18 -5.28 4.31 11.95
N SER A 19 -5.32 5.59 11.63
CA SER A 19 -5.62 6.07 10.27
C SER A 19 -4.60 5.54 9.25
N LYS A 20 -3.29 5.60 9.56
CA LYS A 20 -2.24 5.03 8.69
C LYS A 20 -2.37 3.52 8.50
N GLN A 21 -2.76 2.78 9.55
CA GLN A 21 -2.99 1.34 9.45
C GLN A 21 -4.19 1.03 8.55
N SER A 22 -5.29 1.78 8.68
CA SER A 22 -6.45 1.64 7.81
C SER A 22 -6.14 1.96 6.35
N GLU A 23 -5.39 3.03 6.09
CA GLU A 23 -4.94 3.38 4.74
C GLU A 23 -4.10 2.25 4.13
N LYS A 24 -3.17 1.69 4.90
CA LYS A 24 -2.35 0.55 4.46
C LYS A 24 -3.22 -0.65 4.07
N ILE A 25 -4.18 -1.03 4.93
CA ILE A 25 -5.08 -2.16 4.65
C ILE A 25 -5.91 -1.90 3.39
N TYR A 26 -6.44 -0.68 3.24
CA TYR A 26 -7.18 -0.30 2.04
C TYR A 26 -6.32 -0.41 0.78
N MET A 27 -5.09 0.09 0.80
CA MET A 27 -4.18 -0.02 -0.33
C MET A 27 -3.83 -1.47 -0.67
N ASP A 28 -3.61 -2.31 0.34
CA ASP A 28 -3.31 -3.73 0.16
C ASP A 28 -4.54 -4.47 -0.45
N MET A 29 -5.76 -4.16 0.01
CA MET A 29 -7.00 -4.71 -0.57
C MET A 29 -7.22 -4.24 -2.01
N ALA A 30 -7.06 -2.94 -2.29
CA ALA A 30 -7.21 -2.39 -3.63
C ALA A 30 -6.20 -3.00 -4.62
N LEU A 31 -4.96 -3.25 -4.16
CA LEU A 31 -3.96 -3.98 -4.93
C LEU A 31 -4.43 -5.42 -5.20
N GLN A 32 -4.92 -6.12 -4.19
CA GLN A 32 -5.42 -7.50 -4.34
C GLN A 32 -6.59 -7.58 -5.33
N GLU A 33 -7.55 -6.67 -5.27
CA GLU A 33 -8.66 -6.58 -6.23
C GLU A 33 -8.14 -6.33 -7.66
N GLU A 34 -7.18 -5.42 -7.83
CA GLU A 34 -6.55 -5.16 -9.12
C GLU A 34 -5.85 -6.41 -9.71
N LEU A 35 -5.28 -7.27 -8.87
CA LEU A 35 -4.63 -8.50 -9.29
C LEU A 35 -5.62 -9.60 -9.68
N GLN A 36 -6.82 -9.61 -9.08
CA GLN A 36 -7.87 -10.59 -9.38
C GLN A 36 -8.64 -10.30 -10.68
N LYS A 37 -8.55 -9.08 -11.23
CA LYS A 37 -9.22 -8.71 -12.49
C LYS A 37 -8.71 -9.55 -13.68
N ARG A 38 -9.63 -10.00 -14.53
CA ARG A 38 -9.30 -10.72 -15.77
C ARG A 38 -8.47 -9.82 -16.70
N GLY A 39 -7.32 -10.32 -17.15
CA GLY A 39 -6.27 -9.54 -17.83
C GLY A 39 -5.10 -9.18 -16.90
N GLN A 40 -4.57 -10.20 -16.22
CA GLN A 40 -3.59 -10.08 -15.13
C GLN A 40 -2.40 -9.20 -15.51
N LYS A 41 -2.01 -8.29 -14.60
CA LYS A 41 -0.68 -7.66 -14.60
C LYS A 41 0.31 -8.75 -14.14
N PRO A 42 1.23 -9.23 -14.99
CA PRO A 42 2.24 -10.16 -14.50
C PRO A 42 3.08 -9.49 -13.40
N LYS A 43 3.45 -10.27 -12.39
CA LYS A 43 4.52 -9.88 -11.46
C LYS A 43 5.78 -9.63 -12.30
N LEU A 44 6.49 -8.52 -12.04
CA LEU A 44 7.82 -8.34 -12.63
C LEU A 44 8.71 -9.49 -12.18
N ARG A 45 9.42 -10.09 -13.13
CA ARG A 45 10.44 -11.12 -12.84
C ARG A 45 11.70 -10.42 -12.30
N GLU A 46 12.54 -11.14 -11.56
CA GLU A 46 13.76 -10.58 -10.97
C GLU A 46 14.68 -9.94 -12.04
N ASP A 47 14.72 -10.52 -13.24
CA ASP A 47 15.51 -10.03 -14.39
C ASP A 47 15.00 -8.71 -15.00
N GLU A 48 13.76 -8.31 -14.69
CA GLU A 48 13.12 -7.09 -15.20
C GLU A 48 13.22 -5.93 -14.21
N ILE A 49 13.91 -6.12 -13.07
CA ILE A 49 13.98 -5.17 -11.98
C ILE A 49 15.43 -4.69 -11.75
N ASP A 50 15.73 -3.47 -12.21
CA ASP A 50 17.07 -2.87 -12.09
C ASP A 50 17.58 -2.70 -10.64
N CYS A 51 16.66 -2.67 -9.66
CA CYS A 51 16.99 -2.52 -8.24
C CYS A 51 16.12 -3.43 -7.37
N PRO A 52 16.69 -4.37 -6.59
CA PRO A 52 15.93 -5.33 -5.78
C PRO A 52 14.90 -4.61 -4.92
N PRO A 53 13.59 -4.76 -5.19
CA PRO A 53 12.59 -4.00 -4.48
C PRO A 53 12.30 -4.75 -3.18
N ARG A 54 12.20 -4.01 -2.07
CA ARG A 54 11.81 -4.60 -0.76
C ARG A 54 10.41 -5.23 -0.79
N LYS A 55 9.62 -4.98 -1.84
CA LYS A 55 8.26 -5.45 -2.05
C LYS A 55 8.06 -5.84 -3.51
N PRO A 56 7.21 -6.84 -3.81
CA PRO A 56 6.92 -7.22 -5.19
C PRO A 56 6.30 -6.05 -5.96
N VAL A 57 6.77 -5.83 -7.19
CA VAL A 57 6.30 -4.77 -8.09
C VAL A 57 5.52 -5.40 -9.25
N PHE A 58 4.41 -4.78 -9.63
CA PHE A 58 3.57 -5.23 -10.73
C PHE A 58 3.47 -4.10 -11.76
N LYS A 59 3.73 -4.39 -13.04
CA LYS A 59 3.57 -3.41 -14.13
C LYS A 59 2.72 -3.99 -15.25
N ARG A 60 1.94 -3.11 -15.91
CA ARG A 60 1.23 -3.46 -17.14
C ARG A 60 2.23 -3.51 -18.28
N ARG A 61 2.23 -4.58 -19.06
CA ARG A 61 2.86 -4.57 -20.39
C ARG A 61 2.13 -3.54 -21.25
N PRO A 62 2.80 -2.84 -22.17
CA PRO A 62 2.19 -1.83 -23.04
C PRO A 62 1.18 -2.37 -24.07
N GLU A 63 0.56 -3.52 -23.79
CA GLU A 63 -0.33 -4.23 -24.71
C GLU A 63 -1.71 -3.56 -24.73
N ARG A 64 -2.16 -3.13 -25.92
CA ARG A 64 -3.46 -2.47 -26.10
C ARG A 64 -4.58 -3.46 -25.83
N LYS A 65 -5.57 -3.03 -25.04
CA LYS A 65 -6.89 -3.68 -24.97
C LYS A 65 -7.46 -3.71 -26.39
N ARG A 66 -7.68 -4.91 -26.93
CA ARG A 66 -8.46 -5.13 -28.16
C ARG A 66 -9.94 -5.06 -27.84
#